data_AF-A0A453B265-F1
#
_entry.id   AF-A0A453B265-F1
#
_cell.length_a   1.000
_cell.length_b   1.000
_cell.length_c   1.000
_cell.angle_alpha   90.00
_cell.angle_beta   90.00
_cell.angle_gamma   90.00
#
_symmetry.space_group_name_H-M   'P 1'
#
loop_
_entity.id
_entity.type
_entity.pdbx_description
1 polymer ?
#
loop_
_entity_poly.entity_id
_entity_poly.type
_entity_poly.pdbx_seq_one_letter_code
_entity_poly.pdbx_strand_id
1 'polypeptide(L)'
;MTGGGADYCFECIGSTSVMAEAFQSSRKGWGKTVVLGVSNGVAPMSIPSHDILMGRSVVGSLFGGLKPKADIPILAQKYVDKELELDEFVTHEMGFNDINAAFDLLTQGKCLRCIIWMDGARENGSVGVENGRACNAKARLTSLSYRD
;
A
#
# COMPACT_ATOMS: atom_id res chain seq x y z
N MET A 1 19.57 18.83 4.96
CA MET A 1 19.02 17.50 5.29
C MET A 1 19.67 16.37 4.50
N THR A 2 19.79 16.39 3.16
CA THR A 2 20.39 15.26 2.39
C THR A 2 21.77 15.53 1.74
N GLY A 3 22.22 16.78 1.66
CA GLY A 3 23.54 17.12 1.13
C GLY A 3 23.78 16.73 -0.34
N GLY A 4 22.72 16.57 -1.14
CA GLY A 4 22.84 16.23 -2.58
C GLY A 4 21.72 15.36 -3.17
N GLY A 5 20.72 14.99 -2.38
CA GLY A 5 19.58 14.15 -2.80
C GLY A 5 19.56 12.80 -2.08
N ALA A 6 18.42 12.10 -2.18
CA ALA A 6 18.23 10.79 -1.56
C ALA A 6 18.78 9.66 -2.45
N ASP A 7 19.30 8.59 -1.86
CA ASP A 7 19.78 7.44 -2.63
C ASP A 7 18.63 6.72 -3.36
N TYR A 8 17.46 6.66 -2.70
CA TYR A 8 16.24 6.09 -3.26
C TYR A 8 15.06 7.06 -3.09
N CYS A 9 14.31 7.28 -4.17
CA CYS A 9 13.06 8.02 -4.17
C CYS A 9 11.93 7.09 -4.61
N PHE A 10 10.77 7.16 -3.96
CA PHE A 10 9.59 6.39 -4.32
C PHE A 10 8.45 7.34 -4.66
N GLU A 11 7.88 7.21 -5.85
CA GLU A 11 6.70 7.95 -6.24
C GLU A 11 5.47 7.06 -6.08
N CYS A 12 4.55 7.44 -5.21
CA CYS A 12 3.41 6.62 -4.78
C CYS A 12 2.05 7.29 -5.03
N ILE A 13 2.00 8.38 -5.82
CA ILE A 13 0.78 9.15 -6.07
C ILE A 13 0.23 8.86 -7.48
N GLY A 14 1.11 8.73 -8.48
CA GLY A 14 0.73 8.57 -9.88
C GLY A 14 0.68 9.89 -10.64
N SER A 15 1.35 10.95 -10.17
CA SER A 15 1.43 12.22 -10.90
C SER A 15 2.75 12.34 -11.66
N THR A 16 2.69 12.62 -12.96
CA THR A 16 3.89 12.73 -13.81
C THR A 16 4.82 13.87 -13.41
N SER A 17 4.28 14.97 -12.84
CA SER A 17 5.10 16.06 -12.30
C SER A 17 5.85 15.60 -11.05
N VAL A 18 5.18 14.88 -10.15
CA VAL A 18 5.78 14.35 -8.92
C VAL A 18 6.80 13.25 -9.24
N MET A 19 6.57 12.45 -10.28
CA MET A 19 7.57 11.50 -10.77
C MET A 19 8.86 12.21 -11.20
N ALA A 20 8.75 13.33 -11.94
CA ALA A 20 9.92 14.12 -12.34
C ALA A 20 10.63 14.77 -11.14
N GLU A 21 9.88 15.27 -10.16
CA GLU A 21 10.42 15.82 -8.91
C GLU A 21 11.11 14.73 -8.06
N ALA A 22 10.53 13.53 -7.97
CA ALA A 22 11.14 12.38 -7.30
C ALA A 22 12.48 12.01 -7.98
N PHE A 23 12.52 12.02 -9.32
CA PHE A 23 13.76 11.82 -10.06
C PHE A 23 14.79 12.91 -9.79
N GLN A 24 14.37 14.18 -9.78
CA GLN A 24 15.27 15.30 -9.54
C GLN A 24 15.77 15.43 -8.10
N SER A 25 15.03 14.90 -7.13
CA SER A 25 15.42 14.84 -5.71
C SER A 25 16.35 13.67 -5.39
N SER A 26 16.47 12.68 -6.29
CA SER A 26 17.41 11.57 -6.14
C SER A 26 18.87 12.04 -6.27
N ARG A 27 19.81 11.31 -5.66
CA ARG A 27 21.21 11.69 -5.64
C ARG A 27 21.82 11.67 -7.04
N LYS A 28 22.61 12.70 -7.39
CA LYS A 28 23.42 12.67 -8.62
C LYS A 28 24.45 11.54 -8.52
N GLY A 29 24.74 10.86 -9.62
CA GLY A 29 25.72 9.76 -9.66
C GLY A 29 25.12 8.35 -9.55
N TRP A 30 24.22 8.11 -8.58
CA TRP A 30 23.68 6.76 -8.34
C TRP A 30 22.24 6.71 -7.84
N GLY A 31 21.57 7.86 -7.70
CA GLY A 31 20.21 7.93 -7.18
C GLY A 31 19.24 7.07 -8.00
N LYS A 32 18.36 6.34 -7.32
CA LYS A 32 17.35 5.50 -7.95
C LYS A 32 15.96 5.99 -7.59
N THR A 33 15.15 6.23 -8.61
CA THR A 33 13.74 6.56 -8.46
C THR A 33 12.88 5.37 -8.86
N VAL A 34 11.97 4.97 -7.99
CA VAL A 34 11.03 3.88 -8.21
C VAL A 34 9.62 4.46 -8.35
N VAL A 35 9.02 4.30 -9.52
CA VAL A 35 7.65 4.72 -9.79
C VAL A 35 6.70 3.58 -9.45
N LEU A 36 5.83 3.82 -8.47
CA LEU A 36 4.81 2.90 -7.97
C LEU A 36 3.40 3.39 -8.29
N GLY A 37 3.19 4.71 -8.27
CA GLY A 37 1.92 5.33 -8.60
C GLY A 37 1.55 5.16 -10.07
N VAL A 38 0.25 5.01 -10.34
CA VAL A 38 -0.28 4.86 -11.71
C VAL A 38 -0.89 6.18 -12.15
N SER A 39 -0.41 6.73 -13.26
CA SER A 39 -0.99 7.93 -13.87
C SER A 39 -2.30 7.60 -14.57
N ASN A 40 -3.33 8.41 -14.32
CA ASN A 40 -4.65 8.30 -14.96
C ASN A 40 -4.67 8.83 -16.40
N GLY A 41 -3.54 9.29 -16.94
CA GLY A 41 -3.47 9.88 -18.28
C GLY A 41 -2.22 9.50 -19.07
N VAL A 42 -2.24 9.83 -20.37
CA VAL A 42 -1.17 9.54 -21.36
C VAL A 42 -0.04 10.58 -21.31
N ALA A 43 -0.05 11.49 -20.33
CA ALA A 43 0.97 12.51 -20.23
C ALA A 43 2.35 11.85 -19.99
N PRO A 44 3.40 12.24 -20.74
CA PRO A 44 4.73 11.70 -20.53
C PRO A 44 5.34 12.29 -19.26
N MET A 45 6.14 11.46 -18.56
CA MET A 45 7.09 11.94 -17.55
C MET A 45 8.30 12.56 -18.28
N SER A 46 8.61 13.83 -17.99
CA SER A 46 9.75 14.53 -18.59
C SER A 46 10.90 14.60 -17.59
N ILE A 47 12.05 14.03 -17.96
CA ILE A 47 13.28 14.05 -17.17
C ILE A 47 14.47 14.47 -18.03
N PRO A 48 15.44 15.23 -17.48
CA PRO A 48 16.64 15.60 -18.22
C PRO A 48 17.48 14.37 -18.56
N SER A 49 17.75 14.12 -19.84
CA SER A 49 18.58 13.01 -20.29
C SER A 49 20.00 13.05 -19.71
N HIS A 50 20.54 14.25 -19.51
CA HIS A 50 21.83 14.48 -18.87
C HIS A 50 21.90 13.89 -17.45
N ASP A 51 20.81 13.95 -16.69
CA ASP A 51 20.76 13.43 -15.33
C ASP A 51 20.81 11.91 -15.29
N ILE A 52 20.24 11.25 -16.31
CA ILE A 52 20.37 9.80 -16.51
C ILE A 52 21.80 9.43 -16.86
N LEU A 53 22.42 10.19 -17.78
CA LEU A 53 23.81 9.98 -18.18
C LEU A 53 24.77 10.17 -16.99
N MET A 54 24.46 11.11 -16.10
CA MET A 54 25.18 11.36 -14.85
C MET A 54 24.80 10.38 -13.72
N GLY A 55 24.15 9.26 -14.04
CA GLY A 55 24.01 8.11 -13.17
C GLY A 55 22.75 8.04 -12.33
N ARG A 56 21.79 8.97 -12.48
CA ARG A 56 20.45 8.74 -11.93
C ARG A 56 19.74 7.64 -12.72
N SER A 57 18.94 6.85 -12.03
CA SER A 57 18.12 5.79 -12.65
C SER A 57 16.65 5.94 -12.27
N VAL A 58 15.77 5.60 -13.21
CA VAL A 58 14.32 5.51 -12.98
C VAL A 58 13.86 4.10 -13.35
N VAL A 59 13.06 3.48 -12.49
CA VAL A 59 12.48 2.16 -12.70
C VAL A 59 11.02 2.16 -12.26
N GLY A 60 10.19 1.36 -12.92
CA GLY A 60 8.83 1.07 -12.46
C GLY A 60 8.81 -0.19 -11.62
N SER A 61 7.81 -0.34 -10.75
CA SER A 61 7.55 -1.60 -10.07
C SER A 61 6.06 -1.85 -9.93
N LEU A 62 5.60 -2.96 -10.52
CA LEU A 62 4.22 -3.44 -10.38
C LEU A 62 4.17 -4.47 -9.26
N PHE A 63 3.23 -4.28 -8.32
CA PHE A 63 3.14 -5.09 -7.09
C PHE A 63 4.47 -5.18 -6.33
N GLY A 64 5.34 -4.15 -6.37
CA GLY A 64 6.65 -4.22 -5.69
C GLY A 64 7.62 -5.25 -6.28
N GLY A 65 7.34 -5.82 -7.46
CA GLY A 65 8.14 -6.87 -8.09
C GLY A 65 7.85 -8.28 -7.57
N LEU A 66 6.76 -8.45 -6.81
CA LEU A 66 6.38 -9.75 -6.23
C LEU A 66 5.80 -10.71 -7.27
N LYS A 67 6.05 -12.00 -7.08
CA LYS A 67 5.40 -13.13 -7.75
C LYS A 67 4.24 -13.61 -6.85
N PRO A 68 2.97 -13.28 -7.16
CA PRO A 68 1.88 -13.39 -6.19
C PRO A 68 1.72 -14.78 -5.58
N LYS A 69 1.82 -15.83 -6.39
CA LYS A 69 1.65 -17.22 -5.93
C LYS A 69 2.74 -17.68 -4.96
N ALA A 70 3.96 -17.17 -5.11
CA ALA A 70 5.10 -17.59 -4.30
C ALA A 70 5.28 -16.67 -3.08
N ASP A 71 5.12 -15.36 -3.28
CA ASP A 71 5.56 -14.36 -2.30
C ASP A 71 4.46 -13.98 -1.30
N ILE A 72 3.17 -14.01 -1.69
CA ILE A 72 2.07 -13.65 -0.77
C ILE A 72 2.03 -14.58 0.46
N PRO A 73 2.14 -15.92 0.34
CA PRO A 73 2.17 -16.80 1.52
C PRO A 73 3.33 -16.46 2.48
N ILE A 74 4.49 -16.06 1.94
CA ILE A 74 5.67 -15.66 2.73
C ILE A 74 5.37 -14.35 3.47
N LEU A 75 4.78 -13.35 2.80
CA LEU A 75 4.42 -12.08 3.42
C LEU A 75 3.34 -12.26 4.51
N ALA A 76 2.36 -13.14 4.27
CA ALA A 76 1.35 -13.47 5.27
C ALA A 76 1.98 -14.13 6.51
N GLN A 77 2.93 -15.04 6.32
CA GLN A 77 3.67 -15.65 7.43
C GLN A 77 4.47 -14.59 8.21
N LYS A 78 5.19 -13.70 7.52
CA LYS A 78 5.92 -12.58 8.15
C LYS A 78 5.02 -11.65 8.99
N TYR A 79 3.79 -11.43 8.55
CA TYR A 79 2.80 -10.69 9.34
C TYR A 79 2.37 -11.46 10.61
N VAL A 80 2.10 -12.77 10.50
CA VAL A 80 1.79 -13.63 11.66
C VAL A 80 2.96 -13.65 12.66
N ASP A 81 4.18 -13.69 12.14
CA ASP A 81 5.43 -13.66 12.91
C ASP A 81 5.76 -12.26 13.47
N LYS A 82 4.89 -11.27 13.24
CA LYS A 82 5.03 -9.88 13.69
C LYS A 82 6.28 -9.16 13.16
N GLU A 83 6.80 -9.59 12.02
CA GLU A 83 7.84 -8.86 11.28
C GLU A 83 7.26 -7.69 10.46
N LEU A 84 5.95 -7.69 10.22
CA LEU A 84 5.23 -6.66 9.48
C LEU A 84 4.10 -6.07 10.32
N GLU A 85 4.08 -4.75 10.45
CA GLU A 85 3.04 -3.99 11.16
C GLU A 85 1.93 -3.58 10.19
N LEU A 86 0.96 -4.47 9.94
CA LEU A 86 -0.14 -4.19 9.00
C LEU A 86 -1.40 -3.62 9.66
N ASP A 87 -1.55 -3.82 10.97
CA ASP A 87 -2.78 -3.49 11.70
C ASP A 87 -3.05 -1.97 11.68
N GLU A 88 -2.01 -1.14 11.68
CA GLU A 88 -2.14 0.33 11.66
C GLU A 88 -2.66 0.89 10.32
N PHE A 89 -2.56 0.13 9.23
CA PHE A 89 -3.07 0.58 7.92
C PHE A 89 -4.59 0.47 7.82
N VAL A 90 -5.23 -0.37 8.64
CA VAL A 90 -6.69 -0.52 8.67
C VAL A 90 -7.26 0.57 9.57
N THR A 91 -7.82 1.62 8.94
CA THR A 91 -8.40 2.74 9.70
C THR A 91 -9.90 2.63 9.88
N HIS A 92 -10.59 1.84 9.05
CA HIS A 92 -12.04 1.68 9.08
C HIS A 92 -12.45 0.23 8.82
N GLU A 93 -13.56 -0.17 9.44
CA GLU A 93 -14.24 -1.43 9.18
C GLU A 93 -15.74 -1.17 9.09
N MET A 94 -16.37 -1.62 8.01
CA MET A 94 -17.79 -1.34 7.73
C MET A 94 -18.49 -2.58 7.18
N GLY A 95 -19.82 -2.63 7.29
CA GLY A 95 -20.62 -3.65 6.62
C GLY A 95 -20.75 -3.36 5.13
N PHE A 96 -21.07 -4.37 4.33
CA PHE A 96 -21.29 -4.20 2.89
C PHE A 96 -22.40 -3.18 2.57
N ASN A 97 -23.43 -3.09 3.42
CA ASN A 97 -24.50 -2.10 3.29
C ASN A 97 -24.01 -0.64 3.34
N ASP A 98 -22.85 -0.39 3.96
CA ASP A 98 -22.27 0.96 4.10
C ASP A 98 -21.18 1.26 3.06
N ILE A 99 -21.10 0.47 1.97
CA ILE A 99 -20.04 0.60 0.95
C ILE A 99 -19.92 2.02 0.36
N ASN A 100 -21.03 2.73 0.14
CA ASN A 100 -21.00 4.09 -0.39
C ASN A 100 -20.36 5.08 0.58
N ALA A 101 -20.63 4.94 1.88
CA ALA A 101 -19.98 5.76 2.91
C ALA A 101 -18.47 5.50 2.96
N ALA A 102 -18.02 4.27 2.70
CA ALA A 102 -16.60 3.95 2.58
C ALA A 102 -15.93 4.68 1.39
N PHE A 103 -16.62 4.82 0.25
CA PHE A 103 -16.13 5.61 -0.89
C PHE A 103 -16.06 7.11 -0.58
N ASP A 104 -17.02 7.64 0.18
CA ASP A 104 -16.98 9.05 0.62
C ASP A 104 -15.76 9.32 1.52
N LEU A 105 -15.45 8.41 2.45
CA LEU A 105 -14.27 8.50 3.31
C LEU A 105 -12.96 8.44 2.51
N LEU A 106 -12.89 7.57 1.50
CA LEU A 106 -11.75 7.48 0.57
C LEU A 106 -11.53 8.80 -0.16
N THR A 107 -12.60 9.36 -0.74
CA THR A 107 -12.53 10.61 -1.53
C THR A 107 -12.16 11.81 -0.67
N GLN A 108 -12.59 11.83 0.59
CA GLN A 108 -12.23 12.89 1.56
C GLN A 108 -10.80 12.75 2.12
N GLY A 109 -10.07 11.68 1.76
CA GLY A 109 -8.74 11.41 2.30
C GLY A 109 -8.73 11.06 3.81
N LYS A 110 -9.88 10.65 4.35
CA LYS A 110 -10.03 10.27 5.77
C LYS A 110 -9.78 8.79 6.02
N CYS A 111 -9.56 8.00 4.97
CA CYS A 111 -9.36 6.56 5.04
C CYS A 111 -8.02 6.15 4.41
N LEU A 112 -7.24 5.31 5.10
CA LEU A 112 -6.07 4.63 4.51
C LEU A 112 -6.52 3.31 3.86
N ARG A 113 -7.09 2.40 4.66
CA ARG A 113 -7.76 1.18 4.21
C ARG A 113 -9.05 0.97 5.00
N CYS A 114 -10.11 0.55 4.28
CA CYS A 114 -11.38 0.16 4.86
C CYS A 114 -11.63 -1.33 4.56
N ILE A 115 -11.87 -2.13 5.59
CA ILE A 115 -12.29 -3.53 5.44
C ILE A 115 -13.82 -3.56 5.34
N ILE A 116 -14.32 -4.18 4.28
CA ILE A 116 -15.75 -4.39 4.07
C ILE A 116 -16.10 -5.82 4.44
N TRP A 117 -16.96 -5.97 5.44
CA TRP A 117 -17.49 -7.25 5.88
C TRP A 117 -18.72 -7.63 5.06
N MET A 118 -18.67 -8.79 4.41
CA MET A 118 -19.83 -9.36 3.72
C MET A 118 -20.82 -9.94 4.76
N ASP A 119 -22.12 -9.82 4.49
CA ASP A 119 -23.17 -10.34 5.38
C ASP A 119 -22.96 -11.84 5.66
N GLY A 120 -23.02 -12.22 6.93
CA GLY A 120 -22.71 -13.57 7.43
C GLY A 120 -21.35 -13.71 8.15
N ALA A 121 -20.43 -12.75 8.02
CA ALA A 121 -19.14 -12.81 8.73
C ALA A 121 -19.21 -12.40 10.22
N ARG A 122 -20.27 -11.70 10.65
CA ARG A 122 -20.41 -11.18 12.03
C ARG A 122 -21.50 -11.86 12.88
N GLU A 123 -22.37 -12.69 12.30
CA GLU A 123 -23.50 -13.27 13.07
C GLU A 123 -23.06 -14.28 14.16
N ASN A 124 -21.79 -14.71 14.19
CA ASN A 124 -21.25 -15.58 15.24
C ASN A 124 -20.30 -14.88 16.24
N GLY A 125 -20.30 -13.55 16.31
CA GLY A 125 -19.47 -12.82 17.27
C GLY A 125 -20.02 -11.45 17.57
N SER A 126 -20.87 -11.36 18.59
CA SER A 126 -21.28 -10.11 19.24
C SER A 126 -20.06 -9.36 19.78
N VAL A 127 -19.44 -8.51 18.96
CA VAL A 127 -18.59 -7.42 19.43
C VAL A 127 -19.41 -6.14 19.32
N GLY A 128 -20.05 -5.79 20.43
CA GLY A 128 -20.59 -4.45 20.64
C GLY A 128 -19.45 -3.45 20.57
N VAL A 129 -19.70 -2.34 19.87
CA VAL A 129 -18.83 -1.17 19.95
C VAL A 129 -19.01 -0.57 21.34
N GLU A 130 -18.03 -0.74 22.22
CA GLU A 130 -17.95 0.05 23.45
C GLU A 130 -16.56 0.70 23.54
N ASN A 131 -16.54 2.03 23.46
CA ASN A 131 -15.41 2.91 23.80
C ASN A 131 -14.05 2.63 23.12
N GLY A 132 -14.01 2.63 21.79
CA GLY A 132 -12.83 3.09 21.05
C GLY A 132 -11.51 2.33 21.30
N ARG A 133 -11.56 1.03 21.63
CA ARG A 133 -10.37 0.17 21.62
C ARG A 133 -10.62 -1.05 20.75
N ALA A 134 -9.72 -1.28 19.79
CA ALA A 134 -9.67 -2.50 19.00
C ALA A 134 -9.52 -3.71 19.93
N CYS A 135 -10.51 -4.60 19.92
CA CYS A 135 -10.43 -5.86 20.65
C CYS A 135 -9.65 -6.87 19.79
N ASN A 136 -8.51 -7.33 20.29
CA ASN A 136 -7.71 -8.39 19.67
C ASN A 136 -8.55 -9.68 19.52
N ALA A 137 -9.05 -9.94 18.33
CA ALA A 137 -9.59 -11.26 18.00
C ALA A 137 -8.41 -12.21 17.77
N LYS A 138 -8.06 -12.97 18.81
CA LYS A 138 -7.28 -14.21 18.68
C LYS A 138 -7.94 -15.06 17.60
N ALA A 139 -7.33 -15.13 16.43
CA ALA A 139 -7.73 -16.04 15.37
C ALA A 139 -7.50 -17.49 15.84
N ARG A 140 -8.57 -18.17 16.25
CA ARG A 140 -8.58 -19.62 16.43
C ARG A 140 -8.76 -20.25 15.05
N LEU A 141 -7.70 -20.28 14.24
CA LEU A 141 -7.64 -21.17 13.08
C LEU A 141 -7.34 -22.58 13.59
N THR A 142 -8.38 -23.35 13.87
CA THR A 142 -8.29 -24.82 13.85
C THR A 142 -9.43 -25.36 13.00
N SER A 143 -9.03 -26.01 11.91
CA SER A 143 -9.75 -26.97 11.07
C SER A 143 -11.05 -26.51 10.41
N LEU A 144 -10.94 -25.98 9.19
CA LEU A 144 -11.79 -26.50 8.12
C LEU A 144 -10.91 -27.22 7.10
N SER A 145 -11.12 -28.52 7.05
CA SER A 145 -10.54 -29.46 6.11
C SER A 145 -10.71 -29.00 4.67
N TYR A 146 -9.61 -28.99 3.94
CA TYR A 146 -9.58 -29.18 2.50
C TYR A 146 -10.37 -30.45 2.18
N ARG A 147 -11.52 -30.31 1.52
CA ARG A 147 -12.20 -31.39 0.80
C ARG A 147 -12.50 -30.87 -0.60
N ASP A 148 -11.86 -31.57 -1.52
CA ASP A 148 -12.06 -31.71 -2.98
C ASP A 148 -11.98 -30.46 -3.87
#